data_AF-A0A535X5C5-F1
#
_entry.id   AF-A0A535X5C5-F1
#
_cell.length_a   1.000
_cell.length_b   1.000
_cell.length_c   1.000
_cell.angle_alpha   90.00
_cell.angle_beta   90.00
_cell.angle_gamma   90.00
#
_symmetry.space_group_name_H-M   'P 1'
#
loop_
_entity.id
_entity.type
_entity.pdbx_description
1 polymer ?
#
loop_
_entity_poly.entity_id
_entity_poly.type
_entity_poly.pdbx_seq_one_letter_code
_entity_poly.pdbx_strand_id
1 'polypeptide(L)'
;YRATPPSPLERTQTGQLATAQEAWSSVAVQDLVVEPAPAGVPLRPLGQVGPGYLVAEGPQGIVLVDQHAAHERILYNRLLARLREGRGMSQPLLMPAAIDVEPAL
;
A
#
# COMPACT_ATOMS: atom_id res chain seq x y z
N TYR A 1 31.12 41.04 23.31
CA TYR A 1 31.00 39.77 24.04
C TYR A 1 31.48 38.67 23.10
N ARG A 2 32.54 37.96 23.49
CA ARG A 2 33.30 37.01 22.66
C ARG A 2 32.52 35.69 22.48
N ALA A 3 32.54 35.15 21.27
CA ALA A 3 32.79 33.72 21.04
C ALA A 3 33.35 33.56 19.62
N THR A 4 34.67 33.49 19.52
CA THR A 4 35.36 33.10 18.29
C THR A 4 35.05 31.63 18.02
N PRO A 5 34.61 31.22 16.81
CA PRO A 5 34.40 29.81 16.51
C PRO A 5 35.74 29.06 16.58
N PRO A 6 35.78 27.83 17.13
CA PRO A 6 37.02 27.08 17.23
C PRO A 6 37.55 26.69 15.84
N SER A 7 38.86 26.78 15.64
CA SER A 7 39.53 26.37 14.40
C SER A 7 39.57 24.84 14.27
N PRO A 8 39.30 24.28 13.07
CA PRO A 8 39.17 22.84 12.87
C PRO A 8 40.52 22.20 12.57
N LEU A 9 41.33 21.95 13.60
CA LEU A 9 42.52 21.11 13.47
C LEU A 9 42.69 20.14 14.63
N GLU A 10 41.63 19.48 15.09
CA GLU A 10 41.77 18.24 15.87
C GLU A 10 40.72 17.23 15.42
N ARG A 11 41.13 16.41 14.44
CA ARG A 11 40.48 15.16 14.11
C ARG A 11 40.73 14.17 15.24
N THR A 12 39.69 13.81 15.98
CA THR A 12 39.54 12.47 16.55
C THR A 12 38.12 12.00 16.25
N GLN A 13 38.04 10.75 15.78
CA GLN A 13 36.92 10.12 15.11
C GLN A 13 35.63 10.17 15.93
N THR A 14 34.56 10.70 15.35
CA THR A 14 33.17 10.40 15.75
C THR A 14 32.37 10.31 14.47
N GLY A 15 31.91 9.09 14.16
CA GLY A 15 31.27 8.74 12.90
C GLY A 15 30.11 9.67 12.59
N GLN A 16 30.14 10.26 11.39
CA GLN A 16 29.03 11.00 10.81
C GLN A 16 27.78 10.11 10.83
N LEU A 17 26.81 10.50 11.66
CA LEU A 17 25.45 9.98 11.59
C LEU A 17 24.85 10.50 10.29
N ALA A 18 24.93 9.68 9.23
CA ALA A 18 24.21 9.92 7.99
C ALA A 18 22.74 10.16 8.32
N THR A 19 22.16 11.21 7.76
CA THR A 19 20.74 11.50 7.99
C THR A 19 19.91 10.36 7.39
N ALA A 20 18.78 10.01 8.01
CA ALA A 20 17.90 8.94 7.51
C ALA A 20 17.50 9.13 6.04
N GLN A 21 17.43 10.40 5.58
CA GLN A 21 17.17 10.80 4.20
C GLN A 21 18.28 10.35 3.23
N GLU A 22 19.55 10.51 3.60
CA GLU A 22 20.69 10.10 2.77
C GLU A 22 20.81 8.58 2.72
N ALA A 23 20.53 7.91 3.84
CA ALA A 23 20.52 6.46 3.92
C ALA A 23 19.49 5.85 2.96
N TRP A 24 18.26 6.37 2.93
CA TRP A 24 17.20 5.86 2.06
C TRP A 24 17.45 6.14 0.59
N SER A 25 18.15 7.24 0.27
CA SER A 25 18.52 7.60 -1.10
C SER A 25 19.63 6.70 -1.68
N SER A 26 20.45 6.08 -0.81
CA SER A 26 21.52 5.17 -1.23
C SER A 26 21.07 3.73 -1.43
N VAL A 27 19.82 3.40 -1.07
CA VAL A 27 19.25 2.08 -1.36
C VAL A 27 19.00 2.01 -2.86
N ALA A 28 19.90 1.33 -3.57
CA ALA A 28 19.67 0.97 -4.96
C ALA A 28 18.42 0.10 -5.02
N VAL A 29 17.31 0.67 -5.50
CA VAL A 29 16.12 -0.08 -5.87
C VAL A 29 16.47 -0.85 -7.13
N GLN A 30 17.08 -2.02 -6.96
CA GLN A 30 17.29 -2.97 -8.05
C GLN A 30 15.91 -3.34 -8.63
N ASP A 31 15.84 -3.54 -9.96
CA ASP A 31 14.60 -3.84 -10.69
C ASP A 31 13.67 -4.77 -9.90
N LEU A 32 12.64 -4.18 -9.30
CA LEU A 32 11.64 -4.90 -8.52
C LEU A 32 10.79 -5.70 -9.51
N VAL A 33 11.15 -6.95 -9.74
CA VAL A 33 10.26 -7.90 -10.40
C VAL A 33 9.13 -8.21 -9.41
N VAL A 34 7.99 -7.53 -9.60
CA VAL A 34 6.78 -7.76 -8.81
C VAL A 34 6.09 -9.01 -9.35
N GLU A 35 6.52 -10.17 -8.86
CA GLU A 35 5.80 -11.42 -9.10
C GLU A 35 4.50 -11.44 -8.31
N PRO A 36 3.36 -11.85 -8.91
CA PRO A 36 2.12 -11.99 -8.18
C PRO A 36 2.28 -13.05 -7.09
N ALA A 37 1.94 -12.68 -5.84
CA ALA A 37 2.00 -13.61 -4.72
C ALA A 37 1.15 -14.86 -5.03
N PRO A 38 1.65 -16.08 -4.77
CA PRO A 38 0.91 -17.30 -5.06
C PRO A 38 -0.41 -17.33 -4.28
N ALA A 39 -1.49 -17.75 -4.95
CA ALA A 39 -2.80 -17.84 -4.33
C ALA A 39 -2.78 -18.82 -3.13
N GLY A 40 -3.40 -18.43 -2.02
CA GLY A 40 -3.52 -19.28 -0.82
C GLY A 40 -2.31 -19.24 0.12
N VAL A 41 -1.28 -18.45 -0.18
CA VAL A 41 -0.16 -18.23 0.75
C VAL A 41 -0.61 -17.32 1.89
N PRO A 42 -0.41 -17.71 3.16
CA PRO A 42 -0.70 -16.83 4.29
C PRO A 42 0.26 -15.63 4.28
N LEU A 43 -0.31 -14.43 4.30
CA LEU A 43 0.43 -13.17 4.38
C LEU A 43 0.20 -12.54 5.75
N ARG A 44 1.27 -12.11 6.43
CA ARG A 44 1.18 -11.34 7.68
C ARG A 44 1.13 -9.85 7.35
N PRO A 45 0.05 -9.12 7.62
CA PRO A 45 -0.02 -7.69 7.36
C PRO A 45 0.99 -6.94 8.24
N LEU A 46 1.72 -6.00 7.64
CA LEU A 46 2.70 -5.15 8.33
C LEU A 46 2.23 -3.69 8.40
N GLY A 47 1.52 -3.20 7.38
CA GLY A 47 1.03 -1.83 7.34
C GLY A 47 0.57 -1.40 5.95
N GLN A 48 0.55 -0.09 5.70
CA GLN A 48 0.24 0.48 4.39
C GLN A 48 1.28 1.53 4.00
N VAL A 49 1.45 1.73 2.70
CA VAL A 49 2.26 2.82 2.12
C VAL A 49 1.34 3.72 1.30
N GLY A 50 1.21 4.97 1.75
CA GLY A 50 0.26 5.92 1.17
C GLY A 50 -1.17 5.36 1.17
N PRO A 51 -2.01 5.79 0.22
CA PRO A 51 -3.36 5.27 0.03
C PRO A 51 -3.42 4.20 -1.08
N GLY A 52 -2.31 3.59 -1.49
CA GLY A 52 -2.28 2.71 -2.67
C GLY A 52 -1.96 1.25 -2.36
N TYR A 53 -1.11 1.02 -1.35
CA TYR A 53 -0.51 -0.29 -1.15
C TYR A 53 -0.61 -0.76 0.30
N LEU A 54 -1.02 -2.01 0.46
CA LEU A 54 -0.81 -2.76 1.70
C LEU A 54 0.54 -3.47 1.63
N VAL A 55 1.25 -3.48 2.76
CA VAL A 55 2.52 -4.18 2.93
C VAL A 55 2.28 -5.39 3.80
N ALA A 56 2.72 -6.56 3.34
CA ALA A 56 2.64 -7.80 4.07
C ALA A 56 3.94 -8.60 3.96
N GLU A 57 4.19 -9.47 4.94
CA GLU A 57 5.26 -10.46 4.90
C GLU A 57 4.69 -11.79 4.42
N GLY A 58 5.30 -12.38 3.40
CA GLY A 58 5.06 -13.73 2.94
C GLY A 58 6.31 -14.62 3.09
N PRO A 59 6.20 -15.92 2.77
CA PRO A 59 7.30 -16.89 2.90
C PRO A 59 8.56 -16.54 2.11
N GLN A 60 8.42 -15.74 1.05
CA GLN A 60 9.49 -15.35 0.13
C GLN A 60 9.98 -13.91 0.36
N GLY A 61 9.43 -13.20 1.35
CA GLY A 61 9.80 -11.83 1.66
C GLY A 61 8.60 -10.87 1.72
N ILE A 62 8.85 -9.60 1.41
CA ILE A 62 7.83 -8.55 1.45
C ILE A 62 6.97 -8.59 0.19
N VAL A 63 5.66 -8.49 0.39
CA VAL A 63 4.64 -8.42 -0.65
C VAL A 63 3.97 -7.05 -0.58
N LEU A 64 3.88 -6.38 -1.73
CA LEU A 64 3.09 -5.18 -1.91
C LEU A 64 1.79 -5.54 -2.62
N VAL A 65 0.67 -5.15 -2.04
CA VAL A 65 -0.66 -5.42 -2.60
C VAL A 65 -1.30 -4.09 -2.99
N ASP A 66 -1.62 -3.93 -4.27
CA ASP A 66 -2.48 -2.83 -4.73
C ASP A 66 -3.87 -3.00 -4.14
N GLN A 67 -4.26 -2.07 -3.26
CA GLN A 67 -5.52 -2.18 -2.55
C GLN A 67 -6.72 -2.00 -3.47
N HIS A 68 -6.63 -1.17 -4.52
CA HIS A 68 -7.75 -0.90 -5.42
C HIS A 68 -8.02 -2.13 -6.27
N ALA A 69 -6.97 -2.64 -6.92
CA ALA A 69 -7.08 -3.85 -7.73
C ALA A 69 -7.53 -5.08 -6.90
N ALA A 70 -7.01 -5.22 -5.67
CA ALA A 70 -7.43 -6.28 -4.77
C ALA A 70 -8.90 -6.15 -4.34
N HIS A 71 -9.33 -4.95 -3.96
CA HIS A 71 -10.70 -4.68 -3.54
C HIS A 71 -11.69 -4.96 -4.68
N GLU A 72 -11.43 -4.44 -5.87
CA GLU A 72 -12.26 -4.64 -7.06
C GLU A 72 -12.34 -6.12 -7.44
N ARG A 73 -11.22 -6.85 -7.43
CA ARG A 73 -11.21 -8.28 -7.74
C ARG A 73 -12.01 -9.10 -6.75
N ILE A 74 -11.96 -8.76 -5.45
CA ILE A 74 -12.79 -9.41 -4.43
C ILE A 74 -14.27 -9.10 -4.67
N LEU A 75 -14.62 -7.83 -4.91
CA LEU A 75 -16.00 -7.40 -5.15
C LEU A 75 -16.60 -8.10 -6.38
N TYR A 76 -15.87 -8.09 -7.49
CA TYR A 76 -16.28 -8.72 -8.73
C TYR A 76 -16.55 -10.21 -8.55
N ASN A 77 -15.61 -10.94 -7.94
CA ASN A 77 -15.76 -12.39 -7.75
C ASN A 77 -16.94 -12.71 -6.82
N ARG A 78 -17.15 -11.92 -5.76
CA ARG A 78 -18.31 -12.07 -4.87
C ARG A 78 -19.63 -11.83 -5.61
N LEU A 79 -19.69 -10.77 -6.41
CA LEU A 79 -20.87 -10.44 -7.21
C LEU A 79 -21.14 -11.55 -8.24
N LEU A 80 -20.12 -11.98 -8.97
CA LEU A 80 -20.22 -13.04 -9.97
C LEU A 80 -20.70 -14.36 -9.36
N ALA A 81 -20.20 -14.75 -8.18
CA ALA A 81 -20.66 -15.92 -7.46
C ALA A 81 -22.16 -15.81 -7.11
N ARG A 82 -22.59 -14.67 -6.56
CA ARG A 82 -24.00 -14.43 -6.20
C ARG A 82 -24.94 -14.45 -7.41
N LEU A 83 -24.51 -13.85 -8.53
CA LEU A 83 -25.27 -13.87 -9.78
C LEU A 83 -25.45 -15.30 -10.31
N ARG A 84 -24.39 -16.13 -10.23
CA ARG A 84 -24.46 -17.55 -10.63
C ARG A 84 -25.38 -18.38 -9.74
N GLU A 85 -25.47 -18.05 -8.45
CA GLU A 85 -26.35 -18.73 -7.50
C GLU A 85 -27.82 -18.25 -7.57
N GLY A 86 -28.14 -17.28 -8.44
CA GLY A 86 -29.49 -16.70 -8.54
C GLY A 86 -29.91 -15.90 -7.30
N ARG A 87 -28.98 -15.60 -6.39
CA ARG A 87 -29.22 -14.88 -5.13
C ARG A 87 -28.82 -13.42 -5.29
N GLY A 88 -29.63 -12.66 -5.99
CA GLY A 88 -29.58 -11.19 -5.97
C GLY A 88 -30.12 -10.65 -4.65
N MET A 89 -29.43 -10.89 -3.53
CA MET A 89 -29.81 -10.30 -2.25
C MET A 89 -29.56 -8.79 -2.31
N SER A 90 -30.62 -7.99 -2.32
CA SER A 90 -30.55 -6.54 -2.16
C SER A 90 -30.69 -6.17 -0.69
N GLN A 91 -30.10 -5.03 -0.32
CA GLN A 91 -30.34 -4.39 0.96
C GLN A 91 -31.27 -3.20 0.70
N PRO A 92 -32.48 -3.14 1.30
CA PRO A 92 -33.29 -1.94 1.22
C PRO A 92 -32.54 -0.78 1.87
N LEU A 93 -32.60 0.39 1.25
CA LEU A 93 -32.03 1.60 1.82
C LEU A 93 -32.86 2.04 3.04
N LEU A 94 -32.17 2.51 4.09
CA LEU A 94 -32.84 3.05 5.27
C LEU A 94 -33.73 4.25 4.91
N MET A 95 -33.23 5.10 4.02
CA MET A 95 -33.99 6.16 3.37
C MET A 95 -33.97 5.92 1.86
N PRO A 96 -35.12 5.82 1.18
CA PRO A 96 -35.16 5.71 -0.27
C PRO A 96 -34.45 6.88 -0.94
N ALA A 97 -33.61 6.60 -1.94
CA ALA A 97 -32.99 7.61 -2.78
C ALA A 97 -33.83 7.81 -4.04
N ALA A 98 -34.42 9.00 -4.20
CA ALA A 98 -35.05 9.40 -5.47
C ALA A 98 -33.96 9.72 -6.50
N ILE A 99 -34.10 9.18 -7.71
CA ILE A 99 -33.16 9.38 -8.81
C ILE A 99 -33.97 9.79 -10.04
N ASP A 100 -33.65 10.97 -10.59
CA ASP A 100 -34.18 11.41 -11.88
C ASP A 100 -33.41 10.71 -13.00
N VAL A 101 -34.13 10.13 -13.96
CA VAL A 101 -33.54 9.42 -15.10
C VAL A 101 -34.07 9.99 -16.41
N GLU A 102 -33.20 10.10 -17.42
CA GLU A 102 -33.62 10.42 -18.78
C GLU A 102 -34.34 9.22 -19.41
N PRO A 103 -35.35 9.44 -20.28
CA PRO A 103 -36.00 8.35 -21.01
C PRO A 103 -34.98 7.56 -21.84
N ALA A 104 -35.07 6.23 -21.82
CA ALA A 104 -34.30 5.41 -22.73
C ALA A 104 -34.75 5.69 -24.19
N LEU A 105 -33.78 5.92 -25.08
CA LEU A 105 -34.00 6.07 -26.52
C LEU A 105 -34.50 4.78 -27.16
#